data_AF-A0A9C7PJT9-F1
#
_entry.id   AF-A0A9C7PJT9-F1
#
_cell.length_a   1.000
_cell.length_b   1.000
_cell.length_c   1.000
_cell.angle_alpha   90.00
_cell.angle_beta   90.00
_cell.angle_gamma   90.00
#
_symmetry.space_group_name_H-M   'P 1'
#
loop_
_entity.id
_entity.type
_entity.pdbx_description
1 polymer ?
#
loop_
_entity_poly.entity_id
_entity_poly.type
_entity_poly.pdbx_seq_one_letter_code
_entity_poly.pdbx_strand_id
1 'polypeptide(L)'
;MRDVIGLWLYLKKHGSRLGGNTGPFALRTLGVDTFLFTQDVEGFLRSHGIVEGGRTSQRALKAAQAYFNDLREQSGKSLAELSRIISFCHGQNRVQ
;
A
#
# COMPACT_ATOMS: atom_id res chain seq x y z
N MET A 1 -1.00 9.20 -13.44
CA MET A 1 -0.57 8.61 -12.15
C MET A 1 -1.64 8.93 -11.10
N ARG A 2 -2.18 7.95 -10.37
CA ARG A 2 -3.31 8.13 -9.42
C ARG A 2 -2.77 8.32 -7.99
N ASP A 3 -3.21 9.34 -7.25
CA ASP A 3 -2.79 9.61 -5.87
C ASP A 3 -3.62 8.82 -4.85
N VAL A 4 -3.25 7.55 -4.63
CA VAL A 4 -3.98 6.65 -3.72
C VAL A 4 -3.76 6.99 -2.25
N ILE A 5 -2.58 7.49 -1.88
CA ILE A 5 -2.28 7.96 -0.52
C ILE A 5 -3.10 9.20 -0.19
N GLY A 6 -3.24 10.15 -1.12
CA GLY A 6 -4.15 11.28 -0.95
C GLY A 6 -5.58 10.83 -0.64
N LEU A 7 -6.07 9.82 -1.36
CA LEU A 7 -7.37 9.21 -1.09
C LEU A 7 -7.44 8.55 0.29
N TRP A 8 -6.41 7.83 0.73
CA TRP A 8 -6.36 7.23 2.07
C TRP A 8 -6.39 8.29 3.17
N LEU A 9 -5.65 9.38 2.99
CA LEU A 9 -5.62 10.50 3.94
C LEU A 9 -6.98 11.21 4.01
N TYR A 10 -7.65 11.36 2.86
CA TYR A 10 -9.00 11.88 2.79
C TYR A 10 -9.99 10.97 3.56
N LEU A 11 -9.97 9.67 3.30
CA LEU A 11 -10.81 8.70 4.02
C LEU A 11 -10.52 8.68 5.52
N LYS A 12 -9.24 8.77 5.93
CA LYS A 12 -8.87 8.88 7.34
C LYS A 12 -9.43 10.15 8.00
N LYS A 13 -9.47 11.26 7.27
CA LYS A 13 -9.92 12.56 7.79
C LYS A 13 -11.46 12.66 7.86
N HIS A 14 -12.16 12.08 6.89
CA HIS A 14 -13.60 12.27 6.70
C HIS A 14 -14.44 11.03 7.03
N GLY A 15 -13.83 9.84 7.10
CA GLY A 15 -14.52 8.59 7.39
C GLY A 15 -14.46 8.18 8.85
N SER A 16 -15.46 7.44 9.31
CA SER A 16 -15.43 6.75 10.60
C SER A 16 -14.73 5.41 10.46
N ARG A 17 -13.67 5.17 11.24
CA ARG A 17 -12.88 3.91 11.27
C ARG A 17 -12.15 3.55 9.96
N LEU A 18 -11.97 4.49 9.03
CA LEU A 18 -11.23 4.28 7.77
C LEU A 18 -9.75 4.65 7.84
N GLY A 19 -9.18 4.77 9.03
CA GLY A 19 -7.75 5.01 9.23
C GLY A 19 -6.88 3.76 9.00
N GLY A 20 -5.58 3.98 8.81
CA GLY A 20 -4.62 2.89 8.61
C GLY A 20 -4.94 2.07 7.37
N ASN A 21 -4.86 0.74 7.46
CA ASN A 21 -5.17 -0.16 6.35
C ASN A 21 -6.67 -0.35 6.10
N THR A 22 -7.55 0.06 7.01
CA THR A 22 -9.01 -0.13 6.84
C THR A 22 -9.54 0.60 5.61
N GLY A 23 -9.10 1.85 5.35
CA GLY A 23 -9.44 2.59 4.14
C GLY A 23 -9.02 1.86 2.85
N PRO A 24 -7.73 1.49 2.70
CA PRO A 24 -7.24 0.67 1.59
C PRO A 24 -8.00 -0.65 1.38
N PHE A 25 -8.34 -1.37 2.47
CA PHE A 25 -9.14 -2.58 2.39
C PHE A 25 -10.54 -2.30 1.83
N ALA A 26 -11.24 -1.28 2.34
CA ALA A 26 -12.55 -0.89 1.86
C ALA A 26 -12.51 -0.49 0.37
N LEU A 27 -11.49 0.27 -0.04
CA LEU A 27 -11.28 0.67 -1.43
C LEU A 27 -11.14 -0.55 -2.35
N ARG A 28 -10.38 -1.58 -1.94
CA ARG A 28 -10.28 -2.83 -2.71
C ARG A 28 -11.61 -3.55 -2.85
N THR A 29 -12.38 -3.64 -1.76
CA THR A 29 -13.72 -4.24 -1.79
C THR A 29 -14.65 -3.50 -2.76
N LEU A 30 -14.48 -2.18 -2.91
CA LEU A 30 -15.22 -1.34 -3.86
C LEU A 30 -14.64 -1.33 -5.29
N GLY A 31 -13.61 -2.14 -5.58
CA GLY A 31 -13.00 -2.22 -6.91
C GLY A 31 -12.06 -1.06 -7.25
N VAL A 32 -11.68 -0.22 -6.28
CA VAL A 32 -10.69 0.84 -6.50
C VAL A 32 -9.29 0.23 -6.42
N ASP A 33 -8.53 0.36 -7.52
CA ASP A 33 -7.13 -0.09 -7.55
C ASP A 33 -6.28 0.67 -6.53
N THR A 34 -5.77 -0.08 -5.54
CA THR A 34 -4.93 0.42 -4.45
C THR A 34 -4.08 -0.70 -3.87
N PHE A 35 -2.91 -0.35 -3.33
CA PHE A 35 -2.06 -1.31 -2.63
C PHE A 35 -2.53 -1.49 -1.16
N LEU A 36 -2.11 -2.57 -0.50
CA LEU A 36 -2.25 -2.70 0.95
C LEU A 36 -0.88 -2.56 1.59
N PHE A 37 -0.77 -1.72 2.62
CA PHE A 37 0.48 -1.53 3.34
C PHE A 37 0.52 -2.44 4.58
N THR A 38 0.45 -3.76 4.32
CA THR A 38 0.53 -4.80 5.35
C THR A 38 1.91 -4.83 6.01
N GLN A 39 2.05 -5.62 7.07
CA GLN A 39 3.35 -5.81 7.74
C GLN A 39 4.39 -6.44 6.80
N ASP A 40 3.98 -7.40 5.98
CA ASP A 40 4.82 -8.06 4.97
C ASP A 40 5.31 -7.06 3.91
N VAL A 41 4.41 -6.23 3.37
CA VAL A 41 4.76 -5.18 2.41
C VAL A 41 5.64 -4.12 3.04
N GLU A 42 5.39 -3.73 4.29
CA GLU A 42 6.30 -2.83 5.03
C GLU A 42 7.68 -3.45 5.21
N GLY A 43 7.75 -4.69 5.68
CA GLY A 43 9.01 -5.40 5.88
C GLY A 43 9.84 -5.41 4.61
N PHE A 44 9.19 -5.74 3.48
CA PHE A 44 9.84 -5.75 2.18
C PHE A 44 10.38 -4.37 1.80
N LEU A 45 9.54 -3.33 1.88
CA LEU A 45 9.95 -1.98 1.50
C LEU A 45 11.04 -1.43 2.41
N ARG A 46 11.04 -1.81 3.70
CA ARG A 46 12.12 -1.45 4.64
C ARG A 46 13.41 -2.18 4.34
N SER A 47 13.35 -3.49 4.10
CA SER A 47 14.55 -4.31 3.86
C SER A 47 15.27 -3.91 2.56
N HIS A 48 14.54 -3.29 1.62
CA HIS A 48 15.09 -2.74 0.39
C HIS A 48 15.39 -1.23 0.45
N GLY A 49 15.31 -0.60 1.63
CA GLY A 49 15.64 0.81 1.82
C GLY A 49 14.68 1.80 1.16
N ILE A 50 13.48 1.35 0.74
CA ILE A 50 12.48 2.19 0.06
C ILE A 50 11.72 3.03 1.08
N VAL A 51 11.39 2.47 2.24
CA VAL A 51 10.64 3.15 3.30
C VAL A 51 11.47 3.27 4.57
N GLU A 52 11.58 4.51 5.06
CA GLU A 52 12.21 4.86 6.34
C GLU A 52 11.14 5.38 7.33
N GLY A 53 11.24 5.00 8.61
CA GLY A 53 10.31 5.47 9.67
C GLY A 53 8.92 4.82 9.61
N GLY A 54 8.08 5.01 10.64
CA GLY A 54 6.84 4.25 10.85
C GLY A 54 5.84 4.25 9.68
N ARG A 55 5.10 3.13 9.50
CA ARG A 55 4.10 2.89 8.45
C ARG A 55 3.03 3.96 8.26
N THR A 56 2.76 4.74 9.30
CA THR A 56 1.74 5.79 9.31
C THR A 56 2.29 7.16 8.94
N SER A 57 3.61 7.30 8.81
CA SER A 57 4.24 8.57 8.46
C SER A 57 3.93 8.93 7.01
N GLN A 58 3.69 10.22 6.75
CA GLN A 58 3.41 10.69 5.40
C GLN A 58 4.59 10.46 4.45
N ARG A 59 5.83 10.50 4.96
CA ARG A 59 7.05 10.17 4.21
C ARG A 59 7.03 8.71 3.75
N ALA A 60 6.78 7.77 4.66
CA ALA A 60 6.69 6.34 4.33
C ALA A 60 5.59 6.05 3.30
N LEU A 61 4.41 6.66 3.46
CA LEU A 61 3.30 6.49 2.53
C LEU A 61 3.63 7.00 1.13
N LYS A 62 4.24 8.20 1.02
CA LYS A 62 4.66 8.77 -0.27
C LYS A 62 5.74 7.92 -0.95
N ALA A 63 6.73 7.44 -0.19
CA ALA A 63 7.78 6.57 -0.71
C ALA A 63 7.21 5.24 -1.24
N ALA A 64 6.30 4.61 -0.50
CA ALA A 64 5.61 3.41 -0.96
C ALA A 64 4.80 3.67 -2.24
N GLN A 65 4.06 4.79 -2.32
CA GLN A 65 3.31 5.15 -3.53
C GLN A 65 4.22 5.34 -4.74
N ALA A 66 5.36 6.03 -4.58
CA ALA A 66 6.33 6.20 -5.66
C ALA A 66 6.80 4.83 -6.17
N TYR A 67 7.29 3.96 -5.28
CA TYR A 67 7.73 2.62 -5.62
C TYR A 67 6.67 1.79 -6.36
N PHE A 68 5.44 1.76 -5.84
CA PHE A 68 4.36 0.99 -6.50
C PHE A 68 3.94 1.58 -7.84
N ASN A 69 4.03 2.91 -8.01
CA ASN A 69 3.74 3.53 -9.30
C ASN A 69 4.80 3.16 -10.34
N ASP A 70 6.08 3.19 -9.97
CA ASP A 70 7.19 2.82 -10.85
C ASP A 70 7.09 1.34 -11.24
N LEU A 71 6.77 0.48 -10.26
CA LEU A 71 6.60 -0.95 -10.50
C LEU A 71 5.39 -1.24 -11.41
N ARG A 72 4.30 -0.48 -11.29
CA ARG A 72 3.16 -0.56 -12.22
C ARG A 72 3.57 -0.15 -13.62
N GLU A 73 4.32 0.93 -13.76
CA GLU A 73 4.79 1.41 -15.07
C GLU A 73 5.67 0.37 -15.77
N GLN A 74 6.56 -0.29 -15.03
CA GLN A 74 7.44 -1.32 -15.56
C GLN A 74 6.72 -2.65 -15.88
N SER A 75 5.74 -3.04 -15.07
CA SER A 75 5.12 -4.37 -15.16
C SER A 75 3.76 -4.41 -15.85
N GLY A 76 3.07 -3.27 -15.97
CA GLY A 76 1.68 -3.19 -16.42
C GLY A 76 0.64 -3.74 -15.43
N LYS A 77 1.05 -4.17 -14.22
CA LYS A 77 0.15 -4.76 -13.21
C LYS A 77 -0.53 -3.71 -12.33
N SER A 78 -1.73 -4.03 -11.83
CA SER A 78 -2.44 -3.15 -10.88
C SER A 78 -1.70 -3.03 -9.54
N LEU A 79 -1.94 -1.94 -8.80
CA LEU A 79 -1.37 -1.76 -7.45
C LEU A 79 -1.85 -2.88 -6.49
N ALA A 80 -3.07 -3.36 -6.73
CA ALA A 80 -3.66 -4.47 -6.00
C ALA A 80 -2.87 -5.76 -6.16
N GLU A 81 -2.52 -6.12 -7.40
CA GLU A 81 -1.71 -7.31 -7.72
C GLU A 81 -0.29 -7.17 -7.18
N LEU A 82 0.35 -6.02 -7.40
CA LEU A 82 1.75 -5.80 -7.02
C LEU A 82 1.98 -5.98 -5.52
N SER A 83 1.13 -5.38 -4.69
CA SER A 83 1.26 -5.53 -3.24
C SER A 83 0.88 -6.93 -2.75
N ARG A 84 0.03 -7.66 -3.47
CA ARG A 84 -0.24 -9.07 -3.17
C ARG A 84 0.99 -9.93 -3.46
N ILE A 85 1.64 -9.71 -4.62
CA ILE A 85 2.88 -10.40 -4.99
C ILE A 85 3.95 -10.16 -3.92
N ILE A 86 4.19 -8.89 -3.56
CA ILE A 86 5.18 -8.55 -2.52
C ILE A 86 4.85 -9.20 -1.18
N SER A 87 3.58 -9.22 -0.77
CA SER A 87 3.16 -9.85 0.49
C SER A 87 3.47 -11.35 0.53
N PHE A 88 3.46 -12.05 -0.61
CA PHE A 88 3.85 -13.46 -0.69
C PHE A 88 5.36 -13.68 -0.80
N CYS A 89 6.12 -12.66 -1.20
CA CYS A 89 7.58 -12.74 -1.30
C CYS A 89 8.29 -12.45 0.03
N HIS A 90 7.63 -11.78 0.97
CA HIS A 90 8.29 -11.28 2.18
C HIS A 90 7.40 -11.46 3.42
N GLY A 91 7.58 -12.58 4.13
CA GLY A 91 6.83 -12.90 5.34
C GLY A 91 6.48 -14.38 5.44
N GLN A 92 5.91 -14.79 6.58
CA GLN A 92 5.26 -16.10 6.65
C GLN A 92 3.99 -16.04 5.79
N ASN A 93 3.91 -16.86 4.73
CA ASN A 93 2.73 -16.96 3.87
C ASN A 93 1.49 -17.39 4.70
N ARG A 94 0.72 -16.42 5.17
CA ARG A 94 -0.56 -16.64 5.83
C ARG A 94 -1.64 -16.56 4.75
N VAL A 95 -2.07 -17.72 4.27
CA VAL A 95 -3.27 -17.81 3.43
C VAL A 95 -4.46 -17.45 4.32
N GLN A 96 -5.09 -16.30 4.07
CA GLN A 96 -6.38 -15.93 4.66
C GLN A 96 -7.49 -16.21 3.65
#